data_AF-A0A933SDH4-F1
#
_entry.id   AF-A0A933SDH4-F1
#
_cell.length_a   1.000
_cell.length_b   1.000
_cell.length_c   1.000
_cell.angle_alpha   90.00
_cell.angle_beta   90.00
_cell.angle_gamma   90.00
#
_symmetry.space_group_name_H-M   'P 1'
#
loop_
_entity.id
_entity.type
_entity.pdbx_description
1 polymer ?
#
loop_
_entity_poly.entity_id
_entity_poly.type
_entity_poly.pdbx_seq_one_letter_code
_entity_poly.pdbx_strand_id
1 'polypeptide(L)'
;MDFEKVLELLAALHRHEVEYVLVGGLAINLHGFPRVTQDVDLFLRPEAGNIERLRAALRELWNDPEIEQILVEDLAGDFPAVRYVPPDESVPMDLLARLGEAFRYEDIEWELREYEGSPVRLATPRMLWRMKKDTVRLHDRADAQLLRDRFGIEEE
;
A
#
# COMPACT_ATOMS: atom_id res chain seq x y z
N MET A 1 -8.38 12.55 2.15
CA MET A 1 -8.05 11.34 2.92
C MET A 1 -8.23 11.63 4.38
N ASP A 2 -9.13 10.91 5.02
CA ASP A 2 -9.40 10.97 6.44
C ASP A 2 -8.41 10.07 7.20
N PHE A 3 -7.59 10.66 8.08
CA PHE A 3 -6.53 9.92 8.76
C PHE A 3 -7.05 8.98 9.86
N GLU A 4 -8.16 9.32 10.52
CA GLU A 4 -8.79 8.43 11.51
C GLU A 4 -9.28 7.17 10.82
N LYS A 5 -9.92 7.32 9.65
CA LYS A 5 -10.33 6.19 8.81
C LYS A 5 -9.17 5.35 8.27
N VAL A 6 -8.02 5.97 7.98
CA VAL A 6 -6.80 5.23 7.61
C VAL A 6 -6.35 4.33 8.77
N LEU A 7 -6.39 4.81 10.01
CA LEU A 7 -6.00 4.02 11.17
C LEU A 7 -6.99 2.87 11.42
N GLU A 8 -8.29 3.11 11.26
CA GLU A 8 -9.32 2.06 11.30
C GLU A 8 -9.06 0.98 10.23
N LEU A 9 -8.71 1.39 9.00
CA LEU A 9 -8.31 0.49 7.91
C LEU A 9 -7.11 -0.37 8.31
N LEU A 10 -6.02 0.25 8.77
CA LEU A 10 -4.81 -0.47 9.15
C LEU A 10 -5.07 -1.48 10.28
N ALA A 11 -5.92 -1.09 11.24
CA ALA A 11 -6.35 -1.95 12.34
C ALA A 11 -7.19 -3.14 11.82
N ALA A 12 -8.12 -2.91 10.89
CA ALA A 12 -8.94 -3.96 10.29
C ALA A 12 -8.08 -4.93 9.48
N LEU A 13 -7.19 -4.44 8.63
CA LEU A 13 -6.25 -5.27 7.87
C LEU A 13 -5.42 -6.17 8.79
N HIS A 14 -4.99 -5.65 9.94
CA HIS A 14 -4.29 -6.45 10.94
C HIS A 14 -5.19 -7.52 11.57
N ARG A 15 -6.40 -7.18 12.03
CA ARG A 15 -7.35 -8.12 12.65
C ARG A 15 -7.71 -9.29 11.75
N HIS A 16 -7.85 -9.04 10.45
CA HIS A 16 -8.16 -10.06 9.45
C HIS A 16 -6.92 -10.74 8.87
N GLU A 17 -5.73 -10.48 9.42
CA GLU A 17 -4.46 -11.09 9.00
C GLU A 17 -4.18 -10.93 7.49
N VAL A 18 -4.50 -9.76 6.94
CA VAL A 18 -4.24 -9.46 5.53
C VAL A 18 -2.73 -9.38 5.31
N GLU A 19 -2.25 -10.12 4.32
CA GLU A 19 -0.86 -10.08 3.87
C GLU A 19 -0.68 -8.94 2.88
N TYR A 20 -0.31 -7.78 3.41
CA TYR A 20 -0.05 -6.57 2.65
C TYR A 20 1.29 -5.95 3.05
N VAL A 21 1.79 -5.01 2.25
CA VAL A 21 2.82 -4.04 2.61
C VAL A 21 2.30 -2.66 2.23
N LEU A 22 2.33 -1.72 3.16
CA LEU A 22 2.01 -0.33 2.90
C LEU A 22 3.16 0.33 2.12
N VAL A 23 2.85 0.83 0.92
CA VAL A 23 3.81 1.46 0.02
C VAL A 23 3.35 2.90 -0.32
N GLY A 24 3.94 3.48 -1.37
CA GLY A 24 3.42 4.71 -1.96
C GLY A 24 3.52 5.95 -1.08
N GLY A 25 2.62 6.91 -1.29
CA GLY A 25 2.72 8.25 -0.68
C GLY A 25 2.53 8.24 0.84
N LEU A 26 1.59 7.44 1.34
CA LEU A 26 1.38 7.30 2.78
C LEU A 26 2.61 6.69 3.47
N ALA A 27 3.26 5.70 2.86
CA ALA A 27 4.48 5.13 3.43
C ALA A 27 5.62 6.16 3.55
N ILE A 28 5.77 7.05 2.55
CA ILE A 28 6.71 8.18 2.60
C ILE A 28 6.40 9.10 3.79
N ASN A 29 5.12 9.45 3.99
CA ASN A 29 4.68 10.27 5.13
C ASN A 29 5.03 9.62 6.47
N LEU A 30 4.80 8.31 6.59
CA LEU A 30 5.07 7.55 7.81
C LEU A 30 6.57 7.36 8.11
N HIS A 31 7.44 7.53 7.11
CA HIS A 31 8.90 7.65 7.29
C HIS A 31 9.36 9.07 7.66
N GLY A 32 8.42 9.99 7.92
CA GLY A 32 8.71 11.34 8.40
C GLY A 32 8.88 12.37 7.29
N PHE A 33 8.32 12.13 6.11
CA PHE A 33 8.39 13.06 4.97
C PHE A 33 6.99 13.50 4.54
N PRO A 34 6.44 14.56 5.15
CA PRO A 34 5.10 15.01 4.84
C PRO A 34 4.98 15.43 3.37
N ARG A 35 4.09 14.77 2.65
CA ARG A 35 3.60 15.14 1.33
C ARG A 35 2.11 14.93 1.23
N VAL A 36 1.50 15.64 0.29
CA VAL A 36 0.09 15.42 -0.05
C VAL A 36 -0.03 14.09 -0.78
N THR A 37 -0.88 13.21 -0.26
CA THR A 37 -1.31 11.97 -0.89
C THR A 37 -2.83 11.86 -0.75
N GLN A 38 -3.50 11.26 -1.73
CA GLN A 38 -4.96 11.18 -1.76
C GLN A 38 -5.48 9.76 -1.53
N ASP A 39 -4.59 8.78 -1.66
CA ASP A 39 -4.84 7.35 -1.61
C ASP A 39 -3.86 6.63 -0.69
N VAL A 40 -4.27 5.41 -0.31
CA VAL A 40 -3.48 4.40 0.39
C VAL A 40 -3.07 3.33 -0.62
N ASP A 41 -1.78 3.14 -0.82
CA ASP A 41 -1.24 2.10 -1.70
C ASP A 41 -0.92 0.83 -0.90
N LEU A 42 -1.59 -0.29 -1.19
CA LEU A 42 -1.38 -1.58 -0.55
C LEU A 42 -0.80 -2.59 -1.54
N PHE A 43 0.40 -3.10 -1.25
CA PHE A 43 1.01 -4.19 -2.01
C PHE A 43 0.62 -5.54 -1.40
N LEU A 44 -0.18 -6.33 -2.09
CA LEU A 44 -0.85 -7.53 -1.61
C LEU A 44 -0.21 -8.81 -2.16
N ARG A 45 -0.27 -9.88 -1.37
CA ARG A 45 -0.08 -11.24 -1.87
C ARG A 45 -1.32 -11.65 -2.70
N PRO A 46 -1.19 -11.97 -4.01
CA PRO A 46 -2.33 -12.27 -4.89
C PRO A 46 -2.83 -13.70 -4.74
N GLU A 47 -3.19 -14.09 -3.51
CA GLU A 47 -3.75 -15.40 -3.21
C GLU A 47 -5.21 -15.26 -2.84
N ALA A 48 -6.06 -16.18 -3.32
CA ALA A 48 -7.50 -16.11 -3.11
C ALA A 48 -7.90 -15.97 -1.63
N GLY A 49 -7.21 -16.70 -0.74
CA GLY A 49 -7.42 -16.58 0.70
C GLY A 49 -7.05 -15.20 1.25
N ASN A 50 -6.00 -14.57 0.72
CA ASN A 50 -5.60 -13.23 1.13
C ASN A 50 -6.59 -12.15 0.64
N ILE A 51 -7.10 -12.29 -0.59
CA ILE A 51 -8.10 -11.37 -1.14
C ILE A 51 -9.44 -11.50 -0.41
N GLU A 52 -9.83 -12.70 0.03
CA GLU A 52 -10.99 -12.87 0.92
C GLU A 52 -10.77 -12.17 2.28
N ARG A 53 -9.58 -12.31 2.89
CA ARG A 53 -9.25 -11.60 4.14
C ARG A 53 -9.30 -10.08 3.94
N LEU A 54 -8.79 -9.57 2.82
CA LEU A 54 -8.90 -8.15 2.46
C LEU A 54 -10.37 -7.72 2.36
N ARG A 55 -11.21 -8.44 1.60
CA ARG A 55 -12.64 -8.13 1.48
C ARG A 55 -13.35 -8.16 2.82
N ALA A 56 -13.04 -9.12 3.69
CA ALA A 56 -13.58 -9.19 5.04
C ALA A 56 -13.20 -7.97 5.89
N ALA A 57 -11.95 -7.51 5.81
CA ALA A 57 -11.49 -6.29 6.47
C ALA A 57 -12.21 -5.03 5.95
N LEU A 58 -12.38 -4.91 4.63
CA LEU A 58 -13.10 -3.78 4.03
C LEU A 58 -14.58 -3.79 4.42
N ARG A 59 -15.23 -4.97 4.43
CA ARG A 59 -16.64 -5.12 4.84
C ARG A 59 -16.91 -4.76 6.30
N GLU A 60 -15.89 -4.83 7.16
CA GLU A 60 -16.01 -4.37 8.54
C GLU A 60 -16.20 -2.84 8.63
N LEU A 61 -15.63 -2.11 7.67
CA LEU A 61 -15.61 -0.64 7.68
C LEU A 61 -16.69 -0.05 6.77
N TRP A 62 -16.97 -0.68 5.63
CA TRP A 62 -17.90 -0.19 4.64
C TRP A 62 -18.89 -1.28 4.21
N ASN A 63 -20.17 -0.93 4.25
CA ASN A 63 -21.23 -1.73 3.67
C ASN A 63 -21.37 -1.40 2.17
N ASP A 64 -20.47 -1.96 1.37
CA ASP A 64 -20.33 -1.64 -0.05
C ASP A 64 -20.25 -2.91 -0.90
N PRO A 65 -21.20 -3.15 -1.83
CA PRO A 65 -21.16 -4.32 -2.70
C PRO A 65 -19.98 -4.32 -3.68
N GLU A 66 -19.37 -3.17 -3.98
CA GLU A 66 -18.21 -3.08 -4.88
C GLU A 66 -16.98 -3.79 -4.31
N ILE A 67 -16.94 -4.05 -3.00
CA ILE A 67 -15.87 -4.86 -2.36
C ILE A 67 -15.80 -6.25 -3.00
N GLU A 68 -16.92 -6.83 -3.44
CA GLU A 68 -16.96 -8.14 -4.08
C GLU A 68 -16.40 -8.14 -5.50
N GLN A 69 -16.17 -6.96 -6.10
CA GLN A 69 -15.51 -6.81 -7.39
C GLN A 69 -13.97 -6.79 -7.27
N ILE A 70 -13.42 -6.89 -6.06
CA ILE A 70 -11.98 -7.05 -5.85
C ILE A 70 -11.64 -8.53 -6.07
N LEU A 71 -11.42 -8.89 -7.33
CA LEU A 71 -11.20 -10.28 -7.74
C LEU A 71 -9.72 -10.66 -7.66
N VAL A 72 -9.46 -11.92 -7.30
CA VAL A 72 -8.10 -12.46 -7.30
C VAL A 72 -7.53 -12.52 -8.71
N GLU A 73 -8.37 -12.75 -9.71
CA GLU A 73 -7.99 -12.81 -11.12
C GLU A 73 -7.44 -11.48 -11.62
N ASP A 74 -7.99 -10.35 -11.16
CA ASP A 74 -7.51 -9.02 -11.53
C ASP A 74 -6.11 -8.77 -10.94
N LEU A 75 -5.91 -9.15 -9.67
CA LEU A 75 -4.63 -8.98 -8.97
C LEU A 75 -3.58 -10.04 -9.35
N ALA A 76 -3.98 -11.21 -9.84
CA ALA A 76 -3.08 -12.25 -10.33
C ALA A 76 -2.78 -12.12 -11.84
N GLY A 77 -3.52 -11.27 -12.56
CA GLY A 77 -3.45 -11.14 -14.01
C GLY A 77 -2.29 -10.29 -14.54
N ASP A 78 -2.44 -9.88 -15.80
CA ASP A 78 -1.42 -9.13 -16.55
C ASP A 78 -1.25 -7.69 -16.04
N PHE A 79 -2.33 -7.09 -15.52
CA PHE A 79 -2.39 -5.75 -14.94
C PHE A 79 -2.85 -5.81 -13.47
N PRO A 80 -1.96 -6.21 -12.54
CA PRO A 80 -2.29 -6.58 -11.18
C PRO A 80 -2.47 -5.36 -10.26
N ALA A 81 -3.38 -4.47 -10.65
CA ALA A 81 -3.70 -3.24 -9.95
C ALA A 81 -5.22 -2.98 -9.98
N VAL A 82 -5.83 -2.83 -8.80
CA VAL A 82 -7.25 -2.53 -8.63
C VAL A 82 -7.37 -1.28 -7.77
N ARG A 83 -8.20 -0.32 -8.20
CA ARG A 83 -8.53 0.86 -7.38
C ARG A 83 -9.88 0.65 -6.73
N TYR A 84 -9.91 0.74 -5.41
CA TYR A 84 -11.14 0.73 -4.61
C TYR A 84 -11.36 2.10 -3.97
N VAL A 85 -12.57 2.64 -4.08
CA VAL A 85 -12.94 3.90 -3.44
C VAL A 85 -14.19 3.64 -2.60
N PRO A 86 -14.14 3.79 -1.27
CA PRO A 86 -15.30 3.55 -0.44
C PRO A 86 -16.41 4.58 -0.71
N PRO A 87 -17.68 4.29 -0.39
CA PRO A 87 -18.81 5.17 -0.71
C PRO A 87 -18.75 6.56 -0.07
N ASP A 88 -18.05 6.68 1.05
CA ASP A 88 -17.82 7.95 1.77
C ASP A 88 -16.56 8.70 1.28
N GLU A 89 -15.86 8.15 0.29
CA GLU A 89 -14.61 8.66 -0.29
C GLU A 89 -13.49 8.92 0.74
N SER A 90 -13.61 8.35 1.95
CA SER A 90 -12.73 8.64 3.08
C SER A 90 -11.28 8.21 2.82
N VAL A 91 -11.11 7.01 2.28
CA VAL A 91 -9.82 6.37 2.04
C VAL A 91 -9.81 5.65 0.69
N PRO A 92 -9.57 6.37 -0.43
CA PRO A 92 -9.27 5.73 -1.71
C PRO A 92 -8.05 4.81 -1.58
N MET A 93 -8.11 3.63 -2.18
CA MET A 93 -7.08 2.61 -2.08
C MET A 93 -6.64 2.13 -3.46
N ASP A 94 -5.32 2.10 -3.68
CA ASP A 94 -4.72 1.42 -4.82
C ASP A 94 -4.15 0.08 -4.34
N LEU A 95 -4.75 -1.00 -4.80
CA LEU A 95 -4.41 -2.38 -4.46
C LEU A 95 -3.51 -2.94 -5.56
N LEU A 96 -2.26 -3.26 -5.22
CA LEU A 96 -1.23 -3.69 -6.15
C LEU A 96 -0.78 -5.10 -5.75
N ALA A 97 -0.56 -6.00 -6.70
CA ALA A 97 0.05 -7.30 -6.38
C ALA A 97 1.38 -7.52 -7.10
N ARG A 98 1.65 -6.75 -8.15
CA ARG A 98 2.92 -6.76 -8.89
C ARG A 98 3.12 -5.41 -9.59
N LEU A 99 4.38 -4.98 -9.72
CA LEU A 99 4.74 -3.78 -10.46
C LEU A 99 5.61 -4.16 -11.66
N GLY A 100 4.98 -4.34 -12.82
CA GLY A 100 5.65 -4.83 -14.03
C GLY A 100 6.30 -6.20 -13.81
N GLU A 101 7.53 -6.37 -14.26
CA GLU A 101 8.36 -7.55 -13.95
C GLU A 101 9.34 -7.29 -12.80
N ALA A 102 9.38 -6.06 -12.27
CA ALA A 102 10.41 -5.61 -11.35
C ALA A 102 10.15 -6.03 -9.89
N PHE A 103 8.89 -6.08 -9.48
CA PHE A 103 8.53 -6.36 -8.09
C PHE A 103 7.29 -7.24 -7.97
N ARG A 104 7.43 -8.32 -7.20
CA ARG A 104 6.36 -9.16 -6.66
C ARG A 104 6.28 -9.00 -5.16
N TYR A 105 5.27 -9.59 -4.53
CA TYR A 105 5.05 -9.47 -3.09
C TYR A 105 6.29 -9.90 -2.27
N GLU A 106 6.95 -10.98 -2.70
CA GLU A 106 8.14 -11.53 -2.05
C GLU A 106 9.36 -10.60 -2.14
N ASP A 107 9.40 -9.69 -3.11
CA ASP A 107 10.52 -8.77 -3.33
C ASP A 107 10.40 -7.50 -2.48
N ILE A 108 9.23 -7.24 -1.89
CA ILE A 108 8.99 -6.00 -1.14
C ILE A 108 9.63 -6.11 0.22
N GLU A 109 10.75 -5.42 0.41
CA GLU A 109 11.38 -5.28 1.72
C GLU A 109 10.53 -4.36 2.62
N TRP A 110 10.18 -4.84 3.81
CA TRP A 110 9.35 -4.11 4.77
C TRP A 110 9.87 -4.25 6.20
N GLU A 111 9.41 -3.36 7.06
CA GLU A 111 9.62 -3.39 8.50
C GLU A 111 8.30 -3.25 9.24
N LEU A 112 8.19 -3.89 10.40
CA LEU A 112 7.01 -3.75 11.25
C LEU A 112 7.09 -2.42 12.01
N ARG A 113 6.03 -1.63 11.90
CA ARG A 113 5.85 -0.37 12.64
C ARG A 113 4.49 -0.37 13.31
N GLU A 114 4.40 0.23 14.49
CA GLU A 114 3.13 0.34 15.22
C GLU A 114 2.59 1.76 15.12
N TYR A 115 1.33 1.88 14.70
CA TYR A 115 0.61 3.15 14.63
C TYR A 115 -0.70 3.01 15.40
N GLU A 116 -0.82 3.75 16.50
CA GLU A 116 -1.99 3.69 17.42
C GLU A 116 -2.39 2.26 17.81
N GLY A 117 -1.40 1.41 18.12
CA GLY A 117 -1.61 0.01 18.52
C GLY A 117 -1.85 -0.96 17.36
N SER A 118 -1.86 -0.48 16.11
CA SER A 118 -1.98 -1.32 14.92
C SER A 118 -0.61 -1.58 14.31
N PRO A 119 -0.14 -2.84 14.23
CA PRO A 119 1.08 -3.18 13.53
C PRO A 119 0.87 -3.12 12.02
N VAL A 120 1.77 -2.42 11.34
CA VAL A 120 1.74 -2.16 9.90
C VAL A 120 3.05 -2.64 9.29
N ARG A 121 2.95 -3.45 8.24
CA ARG A 121 4.10 -3.81 7.40
C ARG A 121 4.39 -2.63 6.48
N LEU A 122 5.37 -1.81 6.85
CA LEU A 122 5.72 -0.59 6.12
C LEU A 122 6.91 -0.88 5.21
N ALA A 123 6.81 -0.57 3.91
CA ALA A 123 7.94 -0.72 3.00
C ALA A 123 9.15 0.08 3.49
N THR A 124 10.34 -0.51 3.42
CA THR A 124 11.55 0.17 3.89
C THR A 124 11.85 1.41 3.03
N PRO A 125 12.60 2.40 3.55
CA PRO A 125 13.00 3.55 2.74
C PRO A 125 13.75 3.15 1.47
N ARG A 126 14.61 2.12 1.56
CA ARG A 126 15.31 1.55 0.40
C ARG A 126 14.34 0.97 -0.62
N MET A 127 13.32 0.24 -0.16
CA MET A 127 12.30 -0.33 -1.04
C MET A 127 11.51 0.77 -1.76
N LEU A 128 11.04 1.78 -1.02
CA LEU A 128 10.32 2.93 -1.60
C LEU A 128 11.18 3.68 -2.61
N TRP A 129 12.48 3.84 -2.34
CA TRP A 129 13.42 4.42 -3.29
C TRP A 129 13.53 3.59 -4.57
N ARG A 130 13.71 2.26 -4.45
CA ARG A 130 13.77 1.34 -5.61
C ARG A 130 12.50 1.43 -6.48
N MET A 131 11.32 1.53 -5.86
CA MET A 131 10.05 1.66 -6.58
C MET A 131 9.92 3.00 -7.32
N LYS A 132 10.60 4.05 -6.86
CA LYS A 132 10.41 5.42 -7.33
C LYS A 132 11.57 5.98 -8.16
N LYS A 133 12.78 5.41 -8.12
CA LYS A 133 13.96 6.02 -8.77
C LYS A 133 13.86 6.12 -10.30
N ASP A 134 13.26 5.13 -10.96
CA ASP A 134 13.21 5.03 -12.43
C ASP A 134 11.85 5.40 -13.04
N THR A 135 10.92 5.92 -12.22
CA THR A 135 9.60 6.36 -12.69
C THR A 135 9.67 7.60 -13.58
N VAL A 136 8.62 7.83 -14.37
CA VAL A 136 8.44 9.08 -15.14
C VAL A 136 7.71 10.17 -14.33
N ARG A 137 7.11 9.82 -13.19
CA ARG A 137 6.36 10.75 -12.34
C ARG A 137 7.31 11.68 -11.57
N LEU A 138 7.19 12.98 -11.78
CA LEU A 138 8.09 13.97 -11.19
C LEU A 138 8.10 13.94 -9.66
N HIS A 139 6.94 13.78 -9.02
CA HIS A 139 6.86 13.73 -7.56
C HIS A 139 7.54 12.46 -7.01
N ASP A 140 7.41 11.32 -7.69
CA ASP A 140 8.06 10.09 -7.24
C ASP A 140 9.59 10.20 -7.35
N ARG A 141 10.11 10.87 -8.40
CA ARG A 141 11.55 11.17 -8.48
C ARG A 141 12.03 12.06 -7.32
N ALA A 142 11.21 13.04 -6.91
CA ALA A 142 11.51 13.88 -5.75
C ALA A 142 11.51 13.07 -4.45
N ASP A 143 10.51 12.19 -4.26
CA ASP A 143 10.45 11.25 -3.13
C ASP A 143 11.70 10.36 -3.11
N ALA A 144 12.11 9.79 -4.25
CA ALA A 144 13.32 8.98 -4.37
C ALA A 144 14.58 9.77 -3.96
N GLN A 145 14.75 10.99 -4.45
CA GLN A 145 15.88 11.84 -4.09
C GLN A 145 15.94 12.09 -2.58
N LEU A 146 14.80 12.40 -1.97
CA LEU A 146 14.70 12.70 -0.55
C LEU A 146 14.95 11.46 0.33
N LEU A 147 14.47 10.29 -0.07
CA LEU A 147 14.80 9.02 0.60
C LEU A 147 16.30 8.74 0.53
N ARG A 148 16.90 8.94 -0.65
CA ARG A 148 18.33 8.74 -0.87
C ARG A 148 19.16 9.59 0.08
N ASP A 149 18.86 10.88 0.13
CA ASP A 149 19.63 11.85 0.91
C ASP A 149 19.49 11.63 2.43
N ARG A 150 18.29 11.27 2.91
CA ARG A 150 18.08 11.03 4.35
C ARG A 150 18.74 9.76 4.83
N PHE A 151 18.52 8.66 4.10
CA PHE A 151 18.90 7.33 4.56
C PHE A 151 20.25 6.87 4.02
N GLY A 152 20.96 7.73 3.27
CA GLY A 152 22.27 7.41 2.72
C GLY A 152 22.23 6.22 1.78
N ILE A 153 21.21 6.14 0.93
CA ILE A 153 21.02 5.01 0.01
C ILE A 153 22.02 5.16 -1.14
N GLU A 154 22.92 4.19 -1.29
CA GLU A 154 23.84 4.12 -2.43
C GLU A 154 23.20 3.35 -3.60
N GLU A 155 23.48 3.77 -4.84
CA GLU A 155 23.12 3.00 -6.03
C GLU A 155 24.06 1.79 -6.16
N GLU A 156 23.50 0.58 -6.10
CA GLU A 156 24.21 -0.68 -6.40
C GLU A 156 24.56 -0.82 -7.88
#